data_AF-A0A953SII0-F1
#
_entry.id   AF-A0A953SII0-F1
#
_cell.length_a   1.000
_cell.length_b   1.000
_cell.length_c   1.000
_cell.angle_alpha   90.00
_cell.angle_beta   90.00
_cell.angle_gamma   90.00
#
_symmetry.space_group_name_H-M   'P 1'
#
loop_
_entity.id
_entity.type
_entity.pdbx_description
1 polymer ?
#
loop_
_entity_poly.entity_id
_entity_poly.type
_entity_poly.pdbx_seq_one_letter_code
_entity_poly.pdbx_strand_id
1 'polypeptide(L)'
;SNAGAFTLDFNGPVNIFGVADIDSNGGAVAFLNAINGLNNGTGFLDVETAGGVLTLPEAFGVIGQARALARVNFNGSPTLRLVGVNTTGDQFFGSPAITLLNGAAFTAQNGAQITFAGPVQALGGFTALVNGAGANNGIEFQNDVAGSGNPADTAAIDAGINGAVQLAAINGFGTINIMGGVHTLNGDLNAINNLSLQGNRAFITSDRILTAGNSITLNTDLDSQGGPASLSLEDAITTLISGRLGGNSPLATFTSSDQGTTTFTGGVFTNGQAMFRNNVLVQGNATVQTFGDTAADGVRFLGTIDGAAPGTGSLTIIVDRTKGQLIVADPLLGTLTPDADVPLIELFGGVGLTNALDTLAFNFGPDVNGAAVDGRAFAPANATIVLGDTEAFLANGTLTDFTLNADQLLMGAREKLLTLGSLKANGSFARLSDMATIGDMQVGYNQVTILLREQALVFDPTTQLAILDVATDFVSGGAMDFGTITALQPLGLLVADPEFSLPGGDPSVTSNAGFFLFKSLEEPVVNLVVNNTVLLDPRADGPSNTNVAEAIAGATPRQDQAEPPVAEATLNQAALDALATLQIVIKTPDQPGYLLDLPEVATTG
;
A
#
# COMPACT_ATOMS: atom_id res chain seq x y z
N SER A 1 18.76 -47.50 38.57
CA SER A 1 17.84 -48.38 39.32
C SER A 1 16.42 -47.91 39.02
N ASN A 2 15.44 -48.82 38.98
CA ASN A 2 14.01 -48.47 38.88
C ASN A 2 13.56 -47.73 40.15
N ALA A 3 14.00 -46.49 40.34
CA ALA A 3 13.52 -45.64 41.41
C ALA A 3 12.11 -45.19 41.05
N GLY A 4 11.09 -45.52 41.84
CA GLY A 4 9.74 -44.99 41.61
C GLY A 4 9.74 -43.46 41.70
N ALA A 5 8.72 -42.83 41.10
CA ALA A 5 8.47 -41.39 41.25
C ALA A 5 8.47 -41.00 42.74
N PHE A 6 9.19 -39.93 43.10
CA PHE A 6 9.27 -39.43 44.47
C PHE A 6 9.04 -37.92 44.55
N THR A 7 8.47 -37.44 45.66
CA THR A 7 8.18 -36.02 45.85
C THR A 7 9.28 -35.34 46.65
N LEU A 8 9.74 -34.16 46.20
CA LEU A 8 10.71 -33.31 46.90
C LEU A 8 10.06 -31.99 47.31
N ASP A 9 9.99 -31.73 48.62
CA ASP A 9 9.44 -30.49 49.18
C ASP A 9 10.54 -29.65 49.86
N PHE A 10 10.81 -28.47 49.32
CA PHE A 10 11.75 -27.50 49.89
C PHE A 10 10.99 -26.44 50.71
N ASN A 11 10.93 -26.63 52.03
CA ASN A 11 10.16 -25.76 52.93
C ASN A 11 10.89 -24.47 53.37
N GLY A 12 12.21 -24.40 53.19
CA GLY A 12 13.05 -23.26 53.56
C GLY A 12 13.64 -22.55 52.33
N PRO A 13 14.23 -21.35 52.50
CA PRO A 13 14.90 -20.65 51.40
C PRO A 13 16.02 -21.50 50.78
N VAL A 14 16.05 -21.56 49.45
CA VAL A 14 17.06 -22.30 48.69
C VAL A 14 18.05 -21.30 48.10
N ASN A 15 19.32 -21.39 48.53
CA ASN A 15 20.42 -20.60 47.96
C ASN A 15 21.35 -21.51 47.18
N ILE A 16 21.49 -21.27 45.88
CA ILE A 16 22.22 -22.15 44.97
C ILE A 16 23.61 -21.60 44.73
N PHE A 17 24.61 -22.47 44.86
CA PHE A 17 26.00 -22.23 44.47
C PHE A 17 26.46 -23.41 43.61
N GLY A 18 27.02 -23.13 42.42
CA GLY A 18 27.33 -24.18 41.44
C GLY A 18 26.07 -24.66 40.72
N VAL A 19 25.94 -25.98 40.49
CA VAL A 19 24.80 -26.58 39.79
C VAL A 19 23.91 -27.30 40.79
N ALA A 20 22.61 -26.99 40.80
CA ALA A 20 21.57 -27.77 41.45
C ALA A 20 20.76 -28.48 40.36
N ASP A 21 21.02 -29.78 40.20
CA ASP A 21 20.32 -30.66 39.27
C ASP A 21 19.31 -31.52 40.06
N ILE A 22 18.03 -31.32 39.79
CA ILE A 22 16.93 -31.94 40.54
C ILE A 22 16.09 -32.76 39.56
N ASP A 23 16.24 -34.08 39.64
CA ASP A 23 15.41 -35.05 38.91
C ASP A 23 14.56 -35.84 39.90
N SER A 24 13.23 -35.76 39.77
CA SER A 24 12.27 -36.50 40.63
C SER A 24 11.89 -37.88 40.07
N ASN A 25 12.44 -38.27 38.92
CA ASN A 25 12.09 -39.45 38.15
C ASN A 25 10.56 -39.60 37.96
N GLY A 26 9.91 -38.47 37.68
CA GLY A 26 8.47 -38.33 37.45
C GLY A 26 7.58 -38.06 38.66
N GLY A 27 8.18 -37.82 39.84
CA GLY A 27 7.43 -37.30 41.00
C GLY A 27 7.36 -35.76 41.03
N ALA A 28 6.69 -35.21 42.05
CA ALA A 28 6.51 -33.76 42.17
C ALA A 28 7.72 -33.07 42.81
N VAL A 29 7.97 -31.81 42.45
CA VAL A 29 8.94 -30.94 43.12
C VAL A 29 8.22 -29.67 43.55
N ALA A 30 8.29 -29.32 44.83
CA ALA A 30 7.68 -28.11 45.36
C ALA A 30 8.72 -27.24 46.06
N PHE A 31 8.82 -25.98 45.66
CA PHE A 31 9.62 -24.99 46.37
C PHE A 31 8.69 -24.07 47.14
N LEU A 32 8.59 -24.25 48.45
CA LEU A 32 7.66 -23.49 49.29
C LEU A 32 8.30 -22.22 49.89
N ASN A 33 9.39 -21.74 49.31
CA ASN A 33 10.10 -20.54 49.78
C ASN A 33 10.97 -19.93 48.65
N ALA A 34 11.64 -18.82 48.95
CA ALA A 34 12.47 -18.10 48.00
C ALA A 34 13.65 -18.95 47.47
N ILE A 35 13.87 -18.88 46.16
CA ILE A 35 15.00 -19.50 45.46
C ILE A 35 15.91 -18.38 44.95
N ASN A 36 17.18 -18.39 45.31
CA ASN A 36 18.15 -17.35 44.93
C ASN A 36 19.52 -17.94 44.62
N GLY A 37 20.34 -17.17 43.89
CA GLY A 37 21.79 -17.41 43.88
C GLY A 37 22.40 -17.14 45.25
N LEU A 38 23.53 -17.78 45.55
CA LEU A 38 24.32 -17.44 46.74
C LEU A 38 24.87 -16.01 46.63
N ASN A 39 25.36 -15.65 45.45
CA ASN A 39 25.72 -14.31 44.99
C ASN A 39 24.98 -13.99 43.68
N ASN A 40 24.93 -12.71 43.28
CA ASN A 40 24.40 -12.34 41.96
C ASN A 40 25.17 -13.03 40.84
N GLY A 41 24.44 -13.65 39.91
CA GLY A 41 25.00 -14.35 38.76
C GLY A 41 25.72 -15.63 39.12
N THR A 42 25.34 -16.27 40.22
CA THR A 42 25.82 -17.60 40.60
C THR A 42 24.66 -18.57 40.73
N GLY A 43 24.92 -19.85 40.49
CA GLY A 43 23.92 -20.90 40.64
C GLY A 43 23.22 -21.23 39.32
N PHE A 44 23.25 -22.50 38.94
CA PHE A 44 22.41 -23.08 37.89
C PHE A 44 21.34 -23.92 38.56
N LEU A 45 20.09 -23.67 38.21
CA LEU A 45 18.96 -24.49 38.64
C LEU A 45 18.43 -25.26 37.44
N ASP A 46 18.68 -26.57 37.43
CA ASP A 46 18.12 -27.51 36.48
C ASP A 46 17.10 -28.37 37.23
N VAL A 47 15.84 -28.37 36.80
CA VAL A 47 14.79 -29.20 37.40
C VAL A 47 14.09 -30.00 36.31
N GLU A 48 14.12 -31.31 36.45
CA GLU A 48 13.44 -32.28 35.62
C GLU A 48 12.41 -33.05 36.44
N THR A 49 11.15 -33.05 35.99
CA THR A 49 10.05 -33.72 36.69
C THR A 49 9.23 -34.57 35.75
N ALA A 50 9.87 -35.45 34.97
CA ALA A 50 9.25 -36.25 33.90
C ALA A 50 7.88 -36.90 34.24
N GLY A 51 6.77 -36.17 34.12
CA GLY A 51 5.41 -36.60 34.49
C GLY A 51 4.85 -36.10 35.84
N GLY A 52 5.61 -35.37 36.66
CA GLY A 52 5.22 -34.86 37.97
C GLY A 52 5.14 -33.32 38.05
N VAL A 53 4.37 -32.79 39.00
CA VAL A 53 4.06 -31.34 39.07
C VAL A 53 5.23 -30.55 39.70
N LEU A 54 5.65 -29.46 39.05
CA LEU A 54 6.49 -28.43 39.67
C LEU A 54 5.62 -27.33 40.26
N THR A 55 5.63 -27.20 41.59
CA THR A 55 4.86 -26.16 42.30
C THR A 55 5.77 -25.05 42.80
N LEU A 56 5.52 -23.83 42.33
CA LEU A 56 6.07 -22.57 42.85
C LEU A 56 4.89 -21.77 43.42
N PRO A 57 4.76 -21.60 44.74
CA PRO A 57 3.59 -20.97 45.33
C PRO A 57 3.52 -19.49 44.98
N GLU A 58 2.30 -19.03 44.68
CA GLU A 58 1.99 -17.65 44.28
C GLU A 58 2.35 -16.62 45.36
N ALA A 59 2.48 -17.06 46.62
CA ALA A 59 2.87 -16.22 47.75
C ALA A 59 4.36 -15.85 47.76
N PHE A 60 5.20 -16.53 46.97
CA PHE A 60 6.64 -16.26 46.89
C PHE A 60 6.97 -15.55 45.58
N GLY A 61 7.74 -14.48 45.70
CA GLY A 61 8.13 -13.63 44.57
C GLY A 61 8.99 -14.36 43.54
N VAL A 62 9.39 -13.58 42.54
CA VAL A 62 10.27 -13.95 41.41
C VAL A 62 11.46 -14.82 41.85
N ILE A 63 11.75 -15.91 41.13
CA ILE A 63 12.97 -16.71 41.34
C ILE A 63 14.19 -15.80 41.09
N GLY A 64 15.15 -15.76 42.02
CA GLY A 64 16.31 -14.89 41.91
C GLY A 64 16.01 -13.41 42.20
N GLN A 65 14.88 -13.10 42.85
CA GLN A 65 14.51 -11.72 43.21
C GLN A 65 15.56 -11.03 44.08
N ALA A 66 16.06 -11.69 45.13
CA ALA A 66 17.04 -11.09 46.03
C ALA A 66 18.45 -11.16 45.44
N ARG A 67 18.78 -12.29 44.79
CA ARG A 67 20.04 -12.50 44.07
C ARG A 67 19.81 -13.34 42.82
N ALA A 68 20.10 -12.75 41.67
CA ALA A 68 19.87 -13.38 40.37
C ALA A 68 20.67 -14.69 40.24
N LEU A 69 20.04 -15.73 39.70
CA LEU A 69 20.72 -16.98 39.33
C LEU A 69 21.56 -16.77 38.07
N ALA A 70 22.54 -17.63 37.83
CA ALA A 70 23.28 -17.60 36.58
C ALA A 70 22.46 -18.16 35.41
N ARG A 71 21.68 -19.22 35.66
CA ARG A 71 20.80 -19.88 34.67
C ARG A 71 19.67 -20.62 35.36
N VAL A 72 18.54 -20.73 34.68
CA VAL A 72 17.41 -21.59 35.07
C VAL A 72 16.96 -22.46 33.90
N ASN A 73 16.61 -23.70 34.19
CA ASN A 73 16.14 -24.69 33.22
C ASN A 73 15.07 -25.58 33.87
N PHE A 74 13.86 -25.56 33.32
CA PHE A 74 12.73 -26.35 33.79
C PHE A 74 12.26 -27.31 32.69
N ASN A 75 12.41 -28.61 32.88
CA ASN A 75 12.04 -29.65 31.92
C ASN A 75 11.11 -30.73 32.52
N GLY A 76 10.36 -31.41 31.64
CA GLY A 76 9.65 -32.64 31.97
C GLY A 76 8.37 -32.52 32.80
N SER A 77 8.05 -31.36 33.39
CA SER A 77 6.81 -31.17 34.16
C SER A 77 5.59 -31.06 33.24
N PRO A 78 4.48 -31.80 33.43
CA PRO A 78 3.26 -31.63 32.63
C PRO A 78 2.63 -30.23 32.76
N THR A 79 2.88 -29.52 33.87
CA THR A 79 2.38 -28.14 34.08
C THR A 79 3.38 -27.32 34.86
N LEU A 80 3.78 -26.17 34.33
CA LEU A 80 4.65 -25.19 34.99
C LEU A 80 3.88 -23.92 35.30
N ARG A 81 3.88 -23.45 36.55
CA ARG A 81 3.24 -22.18 36.97
C ARG A 81 4.30 -21.20 37.49
N LEU A 82 4.36 -19.99 36.95
CA LEU A 82 5.45 -19.04 37.20
C LEU A 82 4.95 -17.62 37.59
N VAL A 83 5.52 -17.08 38.67
CA VAL A 83 5.44 -15.64 39.02
C VAL A 83 6.54 -14.84 38.31
N GLY A 84 7.68 -15.46 37.98
CA GLY A 84 8.79 -14.79 37.31
C GLY A 84 10.14 -15.39 37.65
N VAL A 85 11.15 -15.05 36.84
CA VAL A 85 12.52 -15.53 36.97
C VAL A 85 13.52 -14.40 36.64
N ASN A 86 14.51 -14.21 37.50
CA ASN A 86 15.60 -13.26 37.33
C ASN A 86 16.95 -13.99 37.26
N THR A 87 17.63 -13.85 36.14
CA THR A 87 18.93 -14.46 35.86
C THR A 87 19.95 -13.46 35.31
N THR A 88 21.23 -13.81 35.37
CA THR A 88 22.29 -13.14 34.59
C THR A 88 22.60 -13.82 33.26
N GLY A 89 22.08 -15.02 33.05
CA GLY A 89 22.21 -15.80 31.82
C GLY A 89 20.87 -16.43 31.44
N ASP A 90 20.92 -17.58 30.76
CA ASP A 90 19.76 -18.12 30.07
C ASP A 90 18.63 -18.61 30.99
N GLN A 91 17.41 -18.61 30.43
CA GLN A 91 16.22 -19.18 31.01
C GLN A 91 15.57 -20.13 30.00
N PHE A 92 15.34 -21.38 30.40
CA PHE A 92 14.66 -22.36 29.55
C PHE A 92 13.44 -22.95 30.26
N PHE A 93 12.29 -22.90 29.59
CA PHE A 93 11.02 -23.42 30.07
C PHE A 93 10.49 -24.47 29.09
N GLY A 94 10.87 -25.73 29.32
CA GLY A 94 10.57 -26.89 28.47
C GLY A 94 9.30 -27.67 28.84
N SER A 95 8.41 -27.12 29.65
CA SER A 95 7.16 -27.79 30.04
C SER A 95 6.14 -27.76 28.88
N PRO A 96 5.40 -28.85 28.60
CA PRO A 96 4.31 -28.87 27.61
C PRO A 96 3.12 -27.97 27.92
N ALA A 97 3.02 -27.39 29.12
CA ALA A 97 2.03 -26.38 29.44
C ALA A 97 2.57 -25.39 30.48
N ILE A 98 2.64 -24.11 30.11
CA ILE A 98 3.21 -23.06 30.94
C ILE A 98 2.11 -22.06 31.31
N THR A 99 1.92 -21.80 32.59
CA THR A 99 1.01 -20.78 33.10
C THR A 99 1.80 -19.64 33.72
N LEU A 100 1.60 -18.43 33.22
CA LEU A 100 2.16 -17.21 33.79
C LEU A 100 1.11 -16.58 34.70
N LEU A 101 1.50 -16.27 35.93
CA LEU A 101 0.63 -15.57 36.87
C LEU A 101 0.55 -14.08 36.52
N ASN A 102 -0.46 -13.38 37.03
CA ASN A 102 -0.65 -11.97 36.73
C ASN A 102 0.57 -11.14 37.20
N GLY A 103 1.12 -10.33 36.30
CA GLY A 103 2.31 -9.53 36.55
C GLY A 103 3.61 -10.32 36.47
N ALA A 104 3.62 -11.47 35.79
CA ALA A 104 4.82 -12.30 35.73
C ALA A 104 5.98 -11.57 35.04
N ALA A 105 7.19 -11.68 35.62
CA ALA A 105 8.38 -10.97 35.13
C ALA A 105 9.58 -11.91 34.92
N PHE A 106 10.08 -11.96 33.69
CA PHE A 106 11.23 -12.75 33.27
C PHE A 106 12.34 -11.81 32.85
N THR A 107 13.41 -11.72 33.63
CA THR A 107 14.52 -10.79 33.38
C THR A 107 15.84 -11.53 33.28
N ALA A 108 16.56 -11.31 32.19
CA ALA A 108 17.93 -11.80 31.98
C ALA A 108 18.89 -10.63 31.69
N GLN A 109 20.20 -10.87 31.71
CA GLN A 109 21.22 -9.86 31.39
C GLN A 109 21.74 -10.02 29.96
N ASN A 110 22.53 -9.03 29.52
CA ASN A 110 23.10 -8.97 28.18
C ASN A 110 23.81 -10.26 27.76
N GLY A 111 23.44 -10.78 26.60
CA GLY A 111 23.93 -12.02 26.01
C GLY A 111 23.12 -13.28 26.33
N ALA A 112 22.00 -13.14 27.05
CA ALA A 112 21.16 -14.26 27.46
C ALA A 112 19.97 -14.54 26.52
N GLN A 113 19.45 -15.75 26.62
CA GLN A 113 18.24 -16.23 25.95
C GLN A 113 17.13 -16.54 26.97
N ILE A 114 15.88 -16.18 26.65
CA ILE A 114 14.68 -16.60 27.39
C ILE A 114 13.81 -17.41 26.44
N THR A 115 13.66 -18.72 26.68
CA THR A 115 12.93 -19.62 25.79
C THR A 115 11.77 -20.29 26.50
N PHE A 116 10.57 -20.13 25.92
CA PHE A 116 9.35 -20.86 26.27
C PHE A 116 9.08 -21.89 25.18
N ALA A 117 9.39 -23.16 25.47
CA ALA A 117 9.27 -24.22 24.48
C ALA A 117 7.85 -24.78 24.36
N GLY A 118 7.02 -24.68 25.42
CA GLY A 118 5.62 -25.10 25.40
C GLY A 118 4.62 -23.95 25.28
N PRO A 119 3.33 -24.24 25.03
CA PRO A 119 2.27 -23.25 24.99
C PRO A 119 2.14 -22.50 26.31
N VAL A 120 1.87 -21.20 26.22
CA VAL A 120 1.82 -20.28 27.35
C VAL A 120 0.41 -19.76 27.56
N GLN A 121 -0.10 -19.88 28.78
CA GLN A 121 -1.34 -19.24 29.25
C GLN A 121 -0.99 -18.18 30.28
N ALA A 122 -1.18 -16.90 29.97
CA ALA A 122 -1.01 -15.81 30.93
C ALA A 122 -2.35 -15.48 31.61
N LEU A 123 -2.37 -15.49 32.94
CA LEU A 123 -3.53 -15.12 33.76
C LEU A 123 -3.67 -13.60 33.94
N GLY A 124 -2.75 -12.83 33.37
CA GLY A 124 -2.67 -11.38 33.44
C GLY A 124 -1.59 -10.85 32.48
N GLY A 125 -1.20 -9.59 32.65
CA GLY A 125 -0.02 -9.05 31.93
C GLY A 125 1.28 -9.74 32.34
N PHE A 126 2.27 -9.74 31.45
CA PHE A 126 3.62 -10.26 31.73
C PHE A 126 4.71 -9.41 31.07
N THR A 127 5.94 -9.58 31.53
CA THR A 127 7.15 -8.99 30.94
C THR A 127 8.21 -10.06 30.73
N ALA A 128 8.79 -10.10 29.53
CA ALA A 128 10.02 -10.83 29.22
C ALA A 128 11.07 -9.82 28.73
N LEU A 129 12.20 -9.71 29.41
CA LEU A 129 13.20 -8.68 29.21
C LEU A 129 14.62 -9.27 29.26
N VAL A 130 15.41 -9.03 28.22
CA VAL A 130 16.87 -9.24 28.24
C VAL A 130 17.55 -7.88 28.31
N ASN A 131 18.04 -7.51 29.50
CA ASN A 131 18.60 -6.19 29.75
C ASN A 131 19.96 -6.02 29.05
N GLY A 132 20.01 -5.18 28.02
CA GLY A 132 21.21 -4.86 27.26
C GLY A 132 20.92 -4.66 25.78
N ALA A 133 21.98 -4.52 24.98
CA ALA A 133 21.90 -4.33 23.53
C ALA A 133 22.82 -5.30 22.79
N GLY A 134 22.97 -6.52 23.31
CA GLY A 134 23.82 -7.57 22.72
C GLY A 134 23.10 -8.27 21.58
N ALA A 135 23.83 -8.59 20.51
CA ALA A 135 23.29 -9.35 19.37
C ALA A 135 22.89 -10.79 19.72
N ASN A 136 23.42 -11.32 20.83
CA ASN A 136 23.08 -12.64 21.35
C ASN A 136 21.91 -12.59 22.36
N ASN A 137 21.26 -11.45 22.55
CA ASN A 137 20.03 -11.39 23.32
C ASN A 137 18.92 -12.09 22.54
N GLY A 138 18.04 -12.83 23.23
CA GLY A 138 16.86 -13.33 22.55
C GLY A 138 15.74 -13.78 23.47
N ILE A 139 14.53 -13.68 22.92
CA ILE A 139 13.30 -14.16 23.55
C ILE A 139 12.54 -14.99 22.53
N GLU A 140 12.24 -16.23 22.87
CA GLU A 140 11.57 -17.18 21.99
C GLU A 140 10.33 -17.76 22.65
N PHE A 141 9.20 -17.67 21.95
CA PHE A 141 7.99 -18.43 22.22
C PHE A 141 7.77 -19.41 21.06
N GLN A 142 8.05 -20.69 21.31
CA GLN A 142 7.97 -21.73 20.28
C GLN A 142 6.53 -22.19 19.98
N ASN A 143 5.60 -21.85 20.88
CA ASN A 143 4.18 -22.16 20.80
C ASN A 143 3.34 -20.93 21.20
N ASP A 144 2.05 -21.01 20.95
CA ASP A 144 1.12 -19.90 21.14
C ASP A 144 1.10 -19.38 22.59
N VAL A 145 0.90 -18.07 22.70
CA VAL A 145 0.75 -17.34 23.96
C VAL A 145 -0.67 -16.81 24.05
N ALA A 146 -1.46 -17.37 24.97
CA ALA A 146 -2.82 -16.96 25.25
C ALA A 146 -2.91 -16.07 26.49
N GLY A 147 -3.38 -14.84 26.30
CA GLY A 147 -3.68 -13.90 27.37
C GLY A 147 -5.01 -14.19 28.07
N SER A 148 -5.33 -13.38 29.07
CA SER A 148 -6.54 -13.54 29.89
C SER A 148 -7.82 -13.06 29.19
N GLY A 149 -7.70 -12.29 28.10
CA GLY A 149 -8.79 -11.57 27.46
C GLY A 149 -9.09 -10.19 28.07
N ASN A 150 -8.33 -9.75 29.07
CA ASN A 150 -8.52 -8.45 29.71
C ASN A 150 -7.86 -7.30 28.90
N PRO A 151 -8.61 -6.25 28.50
CA PRO A 151 -8.06 -5.10 27.77
C PRO A 151 -7.00 -4.29 28.53
N ALA A 152 -6.85 -4.47 29.84
CA ALA A 152 -5.81 -3.82 30.64
C ALA A 152 -4.46 -4.57 30.63
N ASP A 153 -4.46 -5.85 30.25
CA ASP A 153 -3.26 -6.67 30.33
C ASP A 153 -2.28 -6.35 29.20
N THR A 154 -1.00 -6.37 29.52
CA THR A 154 0.08 -6.09 28.56
C THR A 154 1.03 -7.29 28.47
N ALA A 155 1.32 -7.74 27.26
CA ALA A 155 2.46 -8.58 26.96
C ALA A 155 3.61 -7.68 26.52
N ALA A 156 4.63 -7.51 27.38
CA ALA A 156 5.81 -6.72 27.08
C ALA A 156 7.00 -7.64 26.84
N ILE A 157 7.51 -7.66 25.60
CA ILE A 157 8.61 -8.53 25.17
C ILE A 157 9.74 -7.64 24.66
N ASP A 158 10.91 -7.71 25.30
CA ASP A 158 12.03 -6.83 25.01
C ASP A 158 13.36 -7.58 25.03
N ALA A 159 13.90 -7.88 23.85
CA ALA A 159 15.24 -8.45 23.69
C ALA A 159 16.33 -7.37 23.52
N GLY A 160 15.97 -6.09 23.56
CA GLY A 160 16.84 -4.95 23.26
C GLY A 160 17.03 -4.73 21.75
N ILE A 161 17.56 -3.55 21.38
CA ILE A 161 17.63 -3.07 19.97
C ILE A 161 18.46 -3.94 19.00
N ASN A 162 19.29 -4.85 19.53
CA ASN A 162 20.08 -5.80 18.74
C ASN A 162 19.67 -7.26 18.96
N GLY A 163 18.76 -7.53 19.89
CA GLY A 163 18.33 -8.88 20.21
C GLY A 163 17.31 -9.43 19.22
N ALA A 164 17.09 -10.74 19.26
CA ALA A 164 16.10 -11.41 18.43
C ALA A 164 14.84 -11.74 19.23
N VAL A 165 13.67 -11.55 18.64
CA VAL A 165 12.40 -12.04 19.19
C VAL A 165 11.77 -12.99 18.18
N GLN A 166 11.45 -14.21 18.61
CA GLN A 166 10.77 -15.19 17.79
C GLN A 166 9.45 -15.59 18.44
N LEU A 167 8.36 -15.44 17.71
CA LEU A 167 7.01 -15.60 18.24
C LEU A 167 6.23 -16.60 17.39
N ALA A 168 5.57 -17.54 18.04
CA ALA A 168 4.35 -18.15 17.52
C ALA A 168 3.18 -17.14 17.60
N ALA A 169 1.93 -17.59 17.68
CA ALA A 169 0.82 -16.66 17.81
C ALA A 169 0.77 -16.04 19.23
N ILE A 170 0.34 -14.78 19.33
CA ILE A 170 0.02 -14.13 20.61
C ILE A 170 -1.39 -13.58 20.52
N ASN A 171 -2.25 -13.91 21.49
CA ASN A 171 -3.63 -13.44 21.53
C ASN A 171 -4.10 -13.06 22.94
N GLY A 172 -5.21 -12.32 23.03
CA GLY A 172 -5.92 -12.13 24.30
C GLY A 172 -5.30 -11.14 25.28
N PHE A 173 -4.45 -10.22 24.80
CA PHE A 173 -3.90 -9.11 25.60
C PHE A 173 -4.49 -7.78 25.18
N GLY A 174 -4.70 -6.88 26.15
CA GLY A 174 -4.98 -5.48 25.88
C GLY A 174 -3.96 -4.83 24.97
N THR A 175 -2.68 -4.97 25.34
CA THR A 175 -1.56 -4.43 24.57
C THR A 175 -0.50 -5.51 24.35
N ILE A 176 0.04 -5.59 23.13
CA ILE A 176 1.21 -6.41 22.78
C ILE A 176 2.31 -5.45 22.34
N ASN A 177 3.39 -5.38 23.10
CA ASN A 177 4.55 -4.54 22.82
C ASN A 177 5.78 -5.42 22.65
N ILE A 178 6.39 -5.36 21.47
CA ILE A 178 7.54 -6.18 21.13
C ILE A 178 8.68 -5.27 20.68
N MET A 179 9.81 -5.38 21.36
CA MET A 179 11.05 -4.67 21.07
C MET A 179 12.20 -5.66 20.87
N GLY A 180 12.92 -5.49 19.76
CA GLY A 180 13.97 -6.40 19.32
C GLY A 180 14.63 -5.83 18.07
N GLY A 181 15.90 -6.14 17.84
CA GLY A 181 16.56 -5.79 16.59
C GLY A 181 15.96 -6.55 15.40
N VAL A 182 15.66 -7.83 15.60
CA VAL A 182 15.05 -8.71 14.60
C VAL A 182 13.85 -9.43 15.19
N HIS A 183 12.73 -9.44 14.48
CA HIS A 183 11.52 -10.19 14.82
C HIS A 183 11.27 -11.31 13.81
N THR A 184 10.90 -12.50 14.28
CA THR A 184 10.40 -13.59 13.43
C THR A 184 8.99 -13.96 13.89
N LEU A 185 8.01 -13.71 13.03
CA LEU A 185 6.59 -13.94 13.30
C LEU A 185 6.13 -15.24 12.62
N ASN A 186 6.03 -16.30 13.42
CA ASN A 186 5.56 -17.62 13.01
C ASN A 186 4.07 -17.85 13.27
N GLY A 187 3.37 -16.87 13.85
CA GLY A 187 1.92 -16.86 14.03
C GLY A 187 1.36 -15.44 14.03
N ASP A 188 0.03 -15.34 14.09
CA ASP A 188 -0.70 -14.08 14.12
C ASP A 188 -0.55 -13.36 15.46
N LEU A 189 -0.66 -12.03 15.44
CA LEU A 189 -0.64 -11.20 16.65
C LEU A 189 -1.98 -10.49 16.81
N ASN A 190 -2.71 -10.82 17.86
CA ASN A 190 -4.08 -10.37 18.09
C ASN A 190 -4.18 -9.64 19.43
N ALA A 191 -3.99 -8.32 19.39
CA ALA A 191 -4.20 -7.44 20.53
C ALA A 191 -5.66 -6.96 20.58
N ILE A 192 -6.16 -6.68 21.78
CA ILE A 192 -7.50 -6.11 21.95
C ILE A 192 -7.46 -4.60 21.65
N ASN A 193 -6.43 -3.89 22.12
CA ASN A 193 -6.30 -2.45 21.92
C ASN A 193 -5.10 -2.10 21.03
N ASN A 194 -3.88 -2.36 21.50
CA ASN A 194 -2.68 -1.83 20.85
C ASN A 194 -1.68 -2.94 20.52
N LEU A 195 -1.17 -2.93 19.30
CA LEU A 195 -0.05 -3.76 18.86
C LEU A 195 1.11 -2.86 18.43
N SER A 196 2.29 -3.09 18.99
CA SER A 196 3.52 -2.36 18.65
C SER A 196 4.66 -3.33 18.37
N LEU A 197 5.20 -3.25 17.15
CA LEU A 197 6.44 -3.90 16.74
C LEU A 197 7.51 -2.84 16.53
N GLN A 198 8.58 -2.91 17.32
CA GLN A 198 9.68 -1.95 17.28
C GLN A 198 11.00 -2.69 17.07
N GLY A 199 11.69 -2.35 15.99
CA GLY A 199 12.94 -3.02 15.65
C GLY A 199 13.54 -2.55 14.34
N ASN A 200 14.66 -3.17 13.97
CA ASN A 200 15.28 -2.88 12.68
C ASN A 200 14.55 -3.64 11.57
N ARG A 201 14.19 -4.91 11.84
CA ARG A 201 13.54 -5.78 10.85
C ARG A 201 12.61 -6.79 11.50
N ALA A 202 11.53 -7.12 10.81
CA ALA A 202 10.62 -8.21 11.10
C ALA A 202 10.50 -9.12 9.88
N PHE A 203 10.24 -10.40 10.13
CA PHE A 203 10.02 -11.40 9.12
C PHE A 203 8.69 -12.11 9.37
N ILE A 204 7.93 -12.32 8.29
CA ILE A 204 6.79 -13.23 8.29
C ILE A 204 7.15 -14.47 7.47
N THR A 205 6.88 -15.66 8.02
CA THR A 205 7.27 -16.95 7.40
C THR A 205 6.14 -17.60 6.60
N SER A 206 4.91 -17.08 6.74
CA SER A 206 3.70 -17.46 6.02
C SER A 206 2.68 -16.31 6.14
N ASP A 207 1.52 -16.42 5.50
CA ASP A 207 0.49 -15.37 5.55
C ASP A 207 0.11 -15.01 6.98
N ARG A 208 0.19 -13.73 7.33
CA ARG A 208 -0.07 -13.21 8.69
C ARG A 208 -1.21 -12.21 8.72
N ILE A 209 -1.96 -12.29 9.81
CA ILE A 209 -2.94 -11.29 10.21
C ILE A 209 -2.46 -10.66 11.52
N LEU A 210 -2.38 -9.33 11.53
CA LEU A 210 -2.10 -8.55 12.72
C LEU A 210 -3.35 -7.74 13.07
N THR A 211 -3.89 -7.95 14.26
CA THR A 211 -5.17 -7.36 14.70
C THR A 211 -4.97 -6.50 15.94
N ALA A 212 -5.55 -5.32 15.97
CA ALA A 212 -5.66 -4.50 17.18
C ALA A 212 -6.88 -3.58 17.10
N GLY A 213 -7.68 -3.46 18.16
CA GLY A 213 -8.92 -2.64 18.11
C GLY A 213 -8.71 -1.12 18.15
N ASN A 214 -7.52 -0.63 18.50
CA ASN A 214 -7.23 0.81 18.57
C ASN A 214 -6.04 1.19 17.67
N SER A 215 -4.88 0.57 17.86
CA SER A 215 -3.70 0.93 17.07
C SER A 215 -2.78 -0.22 16.71
N ILE A 216 -2.31 -0.25 15.47
CA ILE A 216 -1.16 -1.04 15.02
C ILE A 216 -0.01 -0.08 14.71
N THR A 217 1.16 -0.30 15.32
CA THR A 217 2.38 0.46 15.05
C THR A 217 3.48 -0.49 14.59
N LEU A 218 3.87 -0.36 13.32
CA LEU A 218 4.98 -1.07 12.70
C LEU A 218 6.16 -0.11 12.54
N ASN A 219 6.98 -0.02 13.59
CA ASN A 219 8.22 0.74 13.58
C ASN A 219 9.41 -0.20 13.31
N THR A 220 9.33 -0.87 12.17
CA THR A 220 10.30 -1.86 11.69
C THR A 220 10.08 -2.06 10.20
N ASP A 221 11.13 -2.35 9.44
CA ASP A 221 10.95 -2.99 8.14
C ASP A 221 10.32 -4.37 8.36
N LEU A 222 9.45 -4.84 7.45
CA LEU A 222 8.84 -6.15 7.54
C LEU A 222 8.89 -6.82 6.18
N ASP A 223 9.56 -7.96 6.09
CA ASP A 223 9.76 -8.70 4.84
C ASP A 223 9.19 -10.11 4.92
N SER A 224 8.92 -10.73 3.76
CA SER A 224 8.63 -12.16 3.71
C SER A 224 9.93 -12.98 3.85
N GLN A 225 9.84 -14.16 4.47
CA GLN A 225 10.98 -15.05 4.68
C GLN A 225 10.64 -16.49 4.26
N GLY A 226 11.50 -17.10 3.43
CA GLY A 226 11.32 -18.49 2.97
C GLY A 226 10.37 -18.66 1.78
N GLY A 227 9.64 -17.60 1.42
CA GLY A 227 8.77 -17.51 0.24
C GLY A 227 7.86 -16.28 0.36
N PRO A 228 7.14 -15.88 -0.72
CA PRO A 228 6.19 -14.79 -0.65
C PRO A 228 5.08 -15.09 0.37
N ALA A 229 4.84 -14.15 1.29
CA ALA A 229 3.83 -14.24 2.32
C ALA A 229 3.00 -12.95 2.36
N SER A 230 1.70 -13.07 2.62
CA SER A 230 0.75 -11.97 2.69
C SER A 230 0.70 -11.36 4.09
N LEU A 231 0.44 -10.05 4.17
CA LEU A 231 0.21 -9.34 5.42
C LEU A 231 -1.14 -8.63 5.39
N SER A 232 -2.02 -8.97 6.33
CA SER A 232 -3.26 -8.23 6.60
C SER A 232 -3.16 -7.52 7.95
N LEU A 233 -3.53 -6.24 7.97
CA LEU A 233 -3.71 -5.45 9.18
C LEU A 233 -5.20 -5.24 9.39
N GLU A 234 -5.73 -5.61 10.55
CA GLU A 234 -7.19 -5.69 10.78
C GLU A 234 -7.62 -4.89 12.02
N ASP A 235 -8.86 -4.40 11.98
CA ASP A 235 -9.60 -3.76 13.08
C ASP A 235 -9.01 -2.48 13.72
N ALA A 236 -7.84 -2.02 13.27
CA ALA A 236 -7.17 -0.88 13.88
C ALA A 236 -7.71 0.47 13.40
N ILE A 237 -8.18 1.28 14.35
CA ILE A 237 -8.58 2.68 14.10
C ILE A 237 -7.40 3.51 13.59
N THR A 238 -6.19 3.24 14.11
CA THR A 238 -4.98 3.91 13.65
C THR A 238 -3.91 2.89 13.29
N THR A 239 -3.40 2.97 12.08
CA THR A 239 -2.25 2.16 11.65
C THR A 239 -1.10 3.09 11.33
N LEU A 240 0.07 2.86 11.93
CA LEU A 240 1.31 3.56 11.61
C LEU A 240 2.32 2.58 11.03
N ILE A 241 2.72 2.81 9.78
CA ILE A 241 3.77 2.05 9.10
C ILE A 241 4.97 2.98 8.90
N SER A 242 5.94 2.89 9.80
CA SER A 242 7.13 3.72 9.75
C SER A 242 8.27 3.10 8.93
N GLY A 243 8.37 1.75 8.93
CA GLY A 243 9.33 1.01 8.11
C GLY A 243 8.81 0.67 6.71
N ARG A 244 9.63 -0.02 5.92
CA ARG A 244 9.27 -0.56 4.60
C ARG A 244 8.66 -1.96 4.74
N LEU A 245 7.48 -2.16 4.15
CA LEU A 245 6.85 -3.48 4.06
C LEU A 245 7.19 -4.13 2.72
N GLY A 246 7.90 -5.26 2.74
CA GLY A 246 8.35 -6.00 1.55
C GLY A 246 9.54 -5.37 0.83
N GLY A 247 10.24 -4.42 1.46
CA GLY A 247 11.28 -3.62 0.80
C GLY A 247 12.50 -4.42 0.34
N ASN A 248 12.91 -5.45 1.09
CA ASN A 248 14.02 -6.32 0.70
C ASN A 248 13.51 -7.62 0.07
N SER A 249 12.36 -8.12 0.53
CA SER A 249 11.68 -9.28 -0.04
C SER A 249 10.19 -8.99 -0.13
N PRO A 250 9.65 -8.71 -1.34
CA PRO A 250 8.26 -8.31 -1.51
C PRO A 250 7.28 -9.27 -0.84
N LEU A 251 6.21 -8.71 -0.29
CA LEU A 251 5.10 -9.49 0.24
C LEU A 251 4.34 -10.16 -0.91
N ALA A 252 3.61 -11.24 -0.66
CA ALA A 252 2.70 -11.78 -1.66
C ALA A 252 1.57 -10.78 -1.94
N THR A 253 0.85 -10.39 -0.89
CA THR A 253 -0.15 -9.31 -0.93
C THR A 253 -0.08 -8.48 0.36
N PHE A 254 -0.63 -7.27 0.30
CA PHE A 254 -0.82 -6.41 1.47
C PHE A 254 -2.26 -5.92 1.53
N THR A 255 -2.88 -5.98 2.72
CA THR A 255 -4.20 -5.40 2.99
C THR A 255 -4.17 -4.58 4.28
N SER A 256 -4.56 -3.31 4.21
CA SER A 256 -4.73 -2.47 5.39
C SER A 256 -6.04 -2.74 6.11
N SER A 257 -6.20 -2.16 7.31
CA SER A 257 -7.48 -2.19 8.02
C SER A 257 -8.56 -1.49 7.20
N ASP A 258 -9.78 -1.97 7.33
CA ASP A 258 -11.01 -1.37 6.83
C ASP A 258 -11.55 -0.25 7.74
N GLN A 259 -10.93 -0.04 8.91
CA GLN A 259 -11.31 1.00 9.86
C GLN A 259 -10.30 2.15 9.90
N GLY A 260 -10.79 3.34 10.21
CA GLY A 260 -9.96 4.47 10.62
C GLY A 260 -8.97 4.97 9.57
N THR A 261 -7.68 5.07 9.90
CA THR A 261 -6.66 5.68 9.03
C THR A 261 -5.32 4.95 9.09
N THR A 262 -4.71 4.74 7.93
CA THR A 262 -3.34 4.23 7.78
C THR A 262 -2.39 5.39 7.46
N THR A 263 -1.47 5.68 8.37
CA THR A 263 -0.37 6.61 8.15
C THR A 263 0.87 5.84 7.77
N PHE A 264 1.56 6.23 6.71
CA PHE A 264 2.87 5.66 6.41
C PHE A 264 3.90 6.69 5.97
N THR A 265 5.12 6.48 6.45
CA THR A 265 6.33 7.22 6.06
C THR A 265 7.28 6.38 5.22
N GLY A 266 7.10 5.05 5.25
CA GLY A 266 7.85 4.09 4.45
C GLY A 266 7.14 3.75 3.14
N GLY A 267 7.38 2.54 2.63
CA GLY A 267 6.76 2.05 1.40
C GLY A 267 6.18 0.65 1.56
N VAL A 268 5.30 0.26 0.64
CA VAL A 268 4.68 -1.07 0.58
C VAL A 268 5.04 -1.71 -0.76
N PHE A 269 5.60 -2.90 -0.71
CA PHE A 269 6.15 -3.61 -1.87
C PHE A 269 5.60 -5.03 -1.92
N THR A 270 4.89 -5.36 -2.99
CA THR A 270 4.16 -6.63 -3.14
C THR A 270 4.44 -7.30 -4.48
N ASN A 271 4.32 -8.63 -4.57
CA ASN A 271 4.30 -9.38 -5.83
C ASN A 271 2.88 -9.55 -6.39
N GLY A 272 1.86 -9.20 -5.62
CA GLY A 272 0.47 -9.15 -6.04
C GLY A 272 -0.19 -7.86 -5.59
N GLN A 273 -1.45 -7.91 -5.16
CA GLN A 273 -2.19 -6.71 -4.76
C GLN A 273 -1.66 -6.02 -3.50
N ALA A 274 -1.60 -4.69 -3.54
CA ALA A 274 -1.53 -3.82 -2.36
C ALA A 274 -2.85 -3.04 -2.22
N MET A 275 -3.61 -3.34 -1.18
CA MET A 275 -4.95 -2.77 -0.95
C MET A 275 -5.00 -1.96 0.35
N PHE A 276 -5.39 -0.70 0.22
CA PHE A 276 -5.66 0.21 1.33
C PHE A 276 -7.17 0.42 1.47
N ARG A 277 -7.78 -0.22 2.46
CA ARG A 277 -9.24 -0.23 2.66
C ARG A 277 -9.78 0.97 3.45
N ASN A 278 -8.92 1.74 4.09
CA ASN A 278 -9.25 2.91 4.88
C ASN A 278 -8.59 4.18 4.31
N ASN A 279 -8.81 5.32 4.97
CA ASN A 279 -8.14 6.57 4.58
C ASN A 279 -6.63 6.48 4.82
N VAL A 280 -5.86 7.15 3.98
CA VAL A 280 -4.40 7.14 4.01
C VAL A 280 -3.85 8.53 4.29
N LEU A 281 -2.87 8.60 5.19
CA LEU A 281 -2.10 9.80 5.48
C LEU A 281 -0.63 9.61 5.11
N VAL A 282 -0.09 10.49 4.27
CA VAL A 282 1.30 10.44 3.82
C VAL A 282 2.12 11.46 4.60
N GLN A 283 3.05 10.99 5.44
CA GLN A 283 3.85 11.84 6.35
C GLN A 283 5.30 12.07 5.86
N GLY A 284 5.70 11.45 4.76
CA GLY A 284 7.04 11.58 4.16
C GLY A 284 7.05 11.20 2.69
N ASN A 285 8.18 10.69 2.19
CA ASN A 285 8.25 10.14 0.83
C ASN A 285 7.92 8.67 0.88
N ALA A 286 6.78 8.29 0.31
CA ALA A 286 6.28 6.95 0.34
C ALA A 286 6.18 6.37 -1.08
N THR A 287 6.57 5.11 -1.22
CA THR A 287 6.42 4.36 -2.48
C THR A 287 5.55 3.15 -2.24
N VAL A 288 4.49 3.00 -3.02
CA VAL A 288 3.72 1.76 -3.10
C VAL A 288 4.02 1.14 -4.45
N GLN A 289 4.55 -0.08 -4.45
CA GLN A 289 4.91 -0.77 -5.68
C GLN A 289 4.44 -2.22 -5.67
N THR A 290 3.82 -2.64 -6.77
CA THR A 290 3.57 -4.05 -7.05
C THR A 290 4.42 -4.54 -8.23
N PHE A 291 4.86 -5.79 -8.15
CA PHE A 291 5.54 -6.53 -9.22
C PHE A 291 4.63 -7.56 -9.90
N GLY A 292 3.37 -7.66 -9.47
CA GLY A 292 2.40 -8.57 -10.07
C GLY A 292 2.04 -8.10 -11.48
N ASP A 293 1.88 -9.05 -12.40
CA ASP A 293 1.67 -8.81 -13.82
C ASP A 293 0.28 -9.26 -14.30
N THR A 294 -0.67 -9.41 -13.37
CA THR A 294 -2.06 -9.80 -13.67
C THR A 294 -3.06 -8.72 -13.25
N ALA A 295 -4.30 -8.79 -13.74
CA ALA A 295 -5.38 -7.86 -13.39
C ALA A 295 -5.89 -7.99 -11.94
N ALA A 296 -5.59 -9.12 -11.28
CA ALA A 296 -5.85 -9.28 -9.86
C ALA A 296 -4.82 -8.53 -9.00
N ASP A 297 -3.65 -8.27 -9.57
CA ASP A 297 -2.58 -7.49 -8.96
C ASP A 297 -2.80 -5.99 -9.22
N GLY A 298 -2.05 -5.15 -8.51
CA GLY A 298 -2.23 -3.71 -8.60
C GLY A 298 -2.11 -3.01 -7.26
N VAL A 299 -2.41 -1.72 -7.29
CA VAL A 299 -2.48 -0.88 -6.11
C VAL A 299 -3.86 -0.26 -6.04
N ARG A 300 -4.57 -0.46 -4.93
CA ARG A 300 -5.92 0.08 -4.73
C ARG A 300 -6.02 0.87 -3.43
N PHE A 301 -6.58 2.07 -3.53
CA PHE A 301 -6.95 2.90 -2.38
C PHE A 301 -8.45 3.10 -2.38
N LEU A 302 -9.13 2.53 -1.38
CA LEU A 302 -10.59 2.61 -1.25
C LEU A 302 -11.04 3.88 -0.51
N GLY A 303 -10.18 4.45 0.33
CA GLY A 303 -10.40 5.70 1.06
C GLY A 303 -9.77 6.92 0.39
N THR A 304 -9.78 8.06 1.09
CA THR A 304 -9.07 9.28 0.66
C THR A 304 -7.58 9.16 0.94
N ILE A 305 -6.76 9.90 0.17
CA ILE A 305 -5.32 10.03 0.40
C ILE A 305 -5.03 11.49 0.72
N ASP A 306 -4.41 11.78 1.86
CA ASP A 306 -4.08 13.14 2.29
C ASP A 306 -2.62 13.26 2.73
N GLY A 307 -2.05 14.46 2.62
CA GLY A 307 -0.78 14.80 3.26
C GLY A 307 -0.93 14.96 4.78
N ALA A 308 0.11 14.64 5.55
CA ALA A 308 0.10 14.89 7.00
C ALA A 308 -0.06 16.38 7.37
N ALA A 309 0.43 17.25 6.49
CA ALA A 309 0.22 18.70 6.50
C ALA A 309 0.14 19.21 5.04
N PRO A 310 -0.41 20.41 4.79
CA PRO A 310 -0.53 20.96 3.44
C PRO A 310 0.83 21.08 2.74
N GLY A 311 0.93 20.55 1.52
CA GLY A 311 2.16 20.56 0.71
C GLY A 311 3.27 19.70 1.29
N THR A 312 2.92 18.68 2.10
CA THR A 312 3.86 17.69 2.63
C THR A 312 3.40 16.30 2.27
N GLY A 313 4.35 15.37 2.22
CA GLY A 313 4.07 13.99 1.87
C GLY A 313 4.06 13.81 0.36
N SER A 314 4.90 12.89 -0.13
CA SER A 314 4.99 12.54 -1.53
C SER A 314 4.66 11.06 -1.68
N LEU A 315 3.76 10.74 -2.61
CA LEU A 315 3.33 9.38 -2.89
C LEU A 315 3.69 9.00 -4.32
N THR A 316 4.54 7.98 -4.44
CA THR A 316 4.86 7.32 -5.70
C THR A 316 4.14 5.98 -5.76
N ILE A 317 3.37 5.73 -6.81
CA ILE A 317 2.68 4.47 -7.04
C ILE A 317 3.20 3.83 -8.32
N ILE A 318 3.66 2.58 -8.23
CA ILE A 318 4.24 1.84 -9.35
C ILE A 318 3.56 0.47 -9.46
N VAL A 319 3.14 0.11 -10.67
CA VAL A 319 2.64 -1.23 -11.01
C VAL A 319 3.55 -1.88 -12.05
N ASP A 320 3.32 -3.14 -12.41
CA ASP A 320 4.02 -3.71 -13.56
C ASP A 320 3.71 -2.92 -14.85
N ARG A 321 4.76 -2.72 -15.64
CA ARG A 321 4.76 -1.88 -16.85
C ARG A 321 4.98 -2.68 -18.12
N THR A 322 4.99 -4.01 -18.04
CA THR A 322 5.30 -4.91 -19.16
C THR A 322 4.05 -5.38 -19.90
N LYS A 323 2.88 -5.25 -19.28
CA LYS A 323 1.56 -5.64 -19.80
C LYS A 323 0.72 -4.48 -20.31
N GLY A 324 -0.37 -4.77 -21.00
CA GLY A 324 -1.33 -3.75 -21.42
C GLY A 324 -1.16 -3.27 -22.85
N GLN A 325 -0.36 -3.95 -23.67
CA GLN A 325 -0.31 -3.70 -25.11
C GLN A 325 -1.44 -4.46 -25.84
N LEU A 326 -1.61 -4.23 -27.14
CA LEU A 326 -2.40 -5.14 -27.96
C LEU A 326 -1.70 -6.49 -28.08
N ILE A 327 -2.44 -7.57 -27.84
CA ILE A 327 -1.99 -8.95 -27.97
C ILE A 327 -2.70 -9.66 -29.11
N VAL A 328 -2.08 -10.71 -29.64
CA VAL A 328 -2.69 -11.51 -30.71
C VAL A 328 -3.72 -12.45 -30.09
N ALA A 329 -5.00 -12.19 -30.36
CA ALA A 329 -6.12 -13.00 -29.88
C ALA A 329 -6.20 -14.37 -30.56
N ASP A 330 -5.94 -14.39 -31.88
CA ASP A 330 -5.89 -15.61 -32.69
C ASP A 330 -4.65 -15.54 -33.62
N PRO A 331 -3.63 -16.38 -33.40
CA PRO A 331 -2.43 -16.43 -34.24
C PRO A 331 -2.70 -16.76 -35.71
N LEU A 332 -3.83 -17.40 -36.02
CA LEU A 332 -4.20 -17.83 -37.38
C LEU A 332 -4.91 -16.70 -38.14
N LEU A 333 -5.64 -15.83 -37.44
CA LEU A 333 -6.39 -14.72 -38.03
C LEU A 333 -5.66 -13.39 -37.93
N GLY A 334 -4.63 -13.29 -37.07
CA GLY A 334 -3.89 -12.05 -36.84
C GLY A 334 -4.73 -10.96 -36.17
N THR A 335 -5.90 -11.31 -35.62
CA THR A 335 -6.76 -10.40 -34.88
C THR A 335 -6.10 -10.01 -33.57
N LEU A 336 -5.99 -8.70 -33.35
CA LEU A 336 -5.45 -8.12 -32.13
C LEU A 336 -6.59 -7.83 -31.15
N THR A 337 -6.33 -8.03 -29.87
CA THR A 337 -7.23 -7.69 -28.76
C THR A 337 -6.39 -7.04 -27.68
N PRO A 338 -6.90 -6.06 -26.92
CA PRO A 338 -6.14 -5.54 -25.80
C PRO A 338 -5.81 -6.60 -24.75
N ASP A 339 -4.82 -6.28 -23.93
CA ASP A 339 -4.43 -7.15 -22.84
C ASP A 339 -5.32 -6.81 -21.65
N ALA A 340 -6.21 -7.73 -21.30
CA ALA A 340 -7.11 -7.58 -20.16
C ALA A 340 -6.43 -7.93 -18.82
N ASP A 341 -5.24 -8.54 -18.85
CA ASP A 341 -4.52 -9.01 -17.66
C ASP A 341 -3.47 -7.97 -17.23
N VAL A 342 -3.94 -6.76 -16.89
CA VAL A 342 -3.08 -5.61 -16.59
C VAL A 342 -3.30 -5.15 -15.16
N PRO A 343 -2.23 -5.03 -14.35
CA PRO A 343 -2.34 -4.47 -13.02
C PRO A 343 -2.65 -2.98 -13.08
N LEU A 344 -3.59 -2.54 -12.25
CA LEU A 344 -4.08 -1.16 -12.23
C LEU A 344 -3.59 -0.40 -11.00
N ILE A 345 -3.46 0.91 -11.17
CA ILE A 345 -3.49 1.88 -10.07
C ILE A 345 -4.91 2.41 -9.95
N GLU A 346 -5.57 2.16 -8.83
CA GLU A 346 -6.98 2.53 -8.63
C GLU A 346 -7.16 3.36 -7.37
N LEU A 347 -7.71 4.57 -7.53
CA LEU A 347 -8.00 5.49 -6.42
C LEU A 347 -9.50 5.76 -6.38
N PHE A 348 -10.19 5.33 -5.32
CA PHE A 348 -11.64 5.50 -5.19
C PHE A 348 -11.96 6.88 -4.61
N GLY A 349 -11.29 7.23 -3.52
CA GLY A 349 -11.43 8.51 -2.84
C GLY A 349 -10.48 9.57 -3.41
N GLY A 350 -10.87 10.83 -3.30
CA GLY A 350 -10.05 11.96 -3.74
C GLY A 350 -8.70 12.06 -3.02
N VAL A 351 -7.79 12.82 -3.63
CA VAL A 351 -6.44 13.08 -3.13
C VAL A 351 -6.33 14.52 -2.64
N GLY A 352 -5.76 14.72 -1.45
CA GLY A 352 -5.49 16.02 -0.88
C GLY A 352 -6.74 16.84 -0.58
N LEU A 353 -7.82 16.18 -0.15
CA LEU A 353 -9.08 16.84 0.16
C LEU A 353 -9.00 17.69 1.42
N THR A 354 -8.22 17.23 2.40
CA THR A 354 -7.95 17.95 3.65
C THR A 354 -6.63 18.69 3.56
N ASN A 355 -5.57 17.99 3.16
CA ASN A 355 -4.22 18.51 3.04
C ASN A 355 -3.63 18.04 1.71
N ALA A 356 -3.36 18.98 0.80
CA ALA A 356 -2.72 18.66 -0.47
C ALA A 356 -1.38 17.93 -0.24
N LEU A 357 -1.10 16.95 -1.09
CA LEU A 357 0.22 16.31 -1.14
C LEU A 357 1.27 17.28 -1.71
N ASP A 358 2.55 17.03 -1.42
CA ASP A 358 3.65 17.64 -2.18
C ASP A 358 3.67 17.04 -3.58
N THR A 359 3.94 15.74 -3.71
CA THR A 359 3.97 15.05 -5.01
C THR A 359 3.04 13.84 -5.04
N LEU A 360 2.30 13.67 -6.13
CA LEU A 360 1.65 12.42 -6.50
C LEU A 360 2.23 11.94 -7.83
N ALA A 361 2.84 10.76 -7.83
CA ALA A 361 3.50 10.20 -9.01
C ALA A 361 2.93 8.81 -9.35
N PHE A 362 2.63 8.59 -10.63
CA PHE A 362 2.13 7.33 -11.17
C PHE A 362 3.13 6.76 -12.18
N ASN A 363 3.66 5.56 -11.90
CA ASN A 363 4.71 4.92 -12.69
C ASN A 363 5.86 5.89 -13.01
N PHE A 364 6.23 6.73 -12.05
CA PHE A 364 7.27 7.74 -12.20
C PHE A 364 8.05 7.93 -10.90
N GLY A 365 9.37 8.05 -10.99
CA GLY A 365 10.25 8.24 -9.83
C GLY A 365 11.08 7.00 -9.50
N PRO A 366 11.71 6.93 -8.31
CA PRO A 366 12.54 5.78 -7.93
C PRO A 366 11.69 4.55 -7.56
N ASP A 367 12.08 3.37 -8.06
CA ASP A 367 11.54 2.09 -7.62
C ASP A 367 12.10 1.65 -6.24
N VAL A 368 11.70 0.45 -5.79
CA VAL A 368 12.20 -0.19 -4.55
C VAL A 368 13.73 -0.21 -4.41
N ASN A 369 14.47 -0.24 -5.54
CA ASN A 369 15.92 -0.31 -5.64
C ASN A 369 16.57 1.05 -5.90
N GLY A 370 15.78 2.12 -6.01
CA GLY A 370 16.22 3.46 -6.39
C GLY A 370 16.49 3.63 -7.89
N ALA A 371 16.11 2.67 -8.73
CA ALA A 371 16.19 2.81 -10.18
C ALA A 371 15.09 3.76 -10.68
N ALA A 372 15.43 4.61 -11.65
CA ALA A 372 14.47 5.54 -12.22
C ALA A 372 13.41 4.80 -13.05
N VAL A 373 12.15 5.03 -12.70
CA VAL A 373 10.96 4.61 -13.41
C VAL A 373 10.40 5.83 -14.13
N ASP A 374 10.11 5.67 -15.42
CA ASP A 374 9.39 6.66 -16.22
C ASP A 374 8.47 5.96 -17.22
N GLY A 375 7.32 5.52 -16.71
CA GLY A 375 6.20 4.97 -17.48
C GLY A 375 6.56 3.76 -18.35
N ARG A 376 5.77 3.51 -19.39
CA ARG A 376 5.90 2.31 -20.24
C ARG A 376 6.80 2.55 -21.45
N ALA A 377 7.28 1.45 -22.02
CA ALA A 377 8.01 1.45 -23.29
C ALA A 377 7.08 1.51 -24.52
N PHE A 378 5.77 1.38 -24.31
CA PHE A 378 4.71 1.40 -25.32
C PHE A 378 3.50 2.17 -24.78
N ALA A 379 2.64 2.65 -25.66
CA ALA A 379 1.34 3.17 -25.26
C ALA A 379 0.40 2.00 -24.95
N PRO A 380 -0.17 1.90 -23.74
CA PRO A 380 -1.05 0.80 -23.39
C PRO A 380 -2.38 0.93 -24.14
N ALA A 381 -2.96 -0.21 -24.48
CA ALA A 381 -4.22 -0.33 -25.15
C ALA A 381 -5.43 -0.06 -24.24
N ASN A 382 -5.24 -0.11 -22.91
CA ASN A 382 -6.22 0.17 -21.85
C ASN A 382 -5.67 1.21 -20.86
N ALA A 383 -6.55 1.81 -20.06
CA ALA A 383 -6.13 2.69 -18.96
C ALA A 383 -5.36 1.89 -17.89
N THR A 384 -4.30 2.48 -17.35
CA THR A 384 -3.44 1.85 -16.33
C THR A 384 -3.59 2.53 -14.97
N ILE A 385 -4.21 3.72 -14.97
CA ILE A 385 -4.57 4.52 -13.80
C ILE A 385 -6.06 4.83 -13.89
N VAL A 386 -6.82 4.48 -12.85
CA VAL A 386 -8.27 4.69 -12.79
C VAL A 386 -8.61 5.48 -11.52
N LEU A 387 -9.36 6.56 -11.70
CA LEU A 387 -9.88 7.41 -10.64
C LEU A 387 -11.41 7.22 -10.54
N GLY A 388 -11.87 6.73 -9.39
CA GLY A 388 -13.24 6.32 -9.13
C GLY A 388 -13.36 4.82 -8.82
N ASP A 389 -14.56 4.40 -8.43
CA ASP A 389 -14.88 3.01 -8.09
C ASP A 389 -15.25 2.21 -9.36
N THR A 390 -14.32 1.40 -9.86
CA THR A 390 -14.54 0.56 -11.04
C THR A 390 -15.63 -0.48 -10.84
N GLU A 391 -15.72 -1.06 -9.63
CA GLU A 391 -16.70 -2.11 -9.35
C GLU A 391 -18.11 -1.54 -9.34
N ALA A 392 -18.33 -0.39 -8.70
CA ALA A 392 -19.61 0.31 -8.73
C ALA A 392 -19.96 0.76 -10.15
N PHE A 393 -19.02 1.35 -10.87
CA PHE A 393 -19.24 1.78 -12.26
C PHE A 393 -19.66 0.61 -13.16
N LEU A 394 -18.96 -0.52 -13.11
CA LEU A 394 -19.30 -1.69 -13.90
C LEU A 394 -20.61 -2.36 -13.47
N ALA A 395 -20.95 -2.32 -12.18
CA ALA A 395 -22.16 -2.94 -11.66
C ALA A 395 -23.44 -2.16 -12.01
N ASN A 396 -23.38 -0.82 -12.01
CA ASN A 396 -24.60 0.00 -12.14
C ASN A 396 -24.41 1.37 -12.82
N GLY A 397 -23.22 1.67 -13.37
CA GLY A 397 -22.92 2.93 -14.04
C GLY A 397 -22.70 4.12 -13.09
N THR A 398 -22.39 3.87 -11.80
CA THR A 398 -22.12 4.95 -10.85
C THR A 398 -20.93 5.78 -11.28
N LEU A 399 -21.14 7.09 -11.45
CA LEU A 399 -20.08 8.05 -11.71
C LEU A 399 -19.57 8.65 -10.40
N THR A 400 -18.25 8.85 -10.31
CA THR A 400 -17.61 9.44 -9.13
C THR A 400 -16.76 10.63 -9.56
N ASP A 401 -17.16 11.83 -9.13
CA ASP A 401 -16.32 13.02 -9.31
C ASP A 401 -15.08 12.92 -8.42
N PHE A 402 -13.93 13.24 -9.00
CA PHE A 402 -12.64 13.06 -8.37
C PHE A 402 -11.92 14.39 -8.23
N THR A 403 -11.52 14.72 -7.01
CA THR A 403 -10.65 15.87 -6.73
C THR A 403 -9.24 15.38 -6.40
N LEU A 404 -8.25 15.98 -7.04
CA LEU A 404 -6.83 15.70 -6.86
C LEU A 404 -6.10 17.02 -6.55
N ASN A 405 -5.61 17.15 -5.32
CA ASN A 405 -4.79 18.27 -4.91
C ASN A 405 -3.39 17.76 -4.49
N ALA A 406 -2.42 18.03 -5.35
CA ALA A 406 -1.00 17.78 -5.10
C ALA A 406 -0.20 18.93 -5.71
N ASP A 407 0.86 19.40 -5.05
CA ASP A 407 1.68 20.47 -5.63
C ASP A 407 2.31 20.05 -6.98
N GLN A 408 2.67 18.76 -7.08
CA GLN A 408 3.16 18.11 -8.28
C GLN A 408 2.34 16.86 -8.62
N LEU A 409 1.84 16.79 -9.84
CA LEU A 409 1.25 15.57 -10.42
C LEU A 409 2.13 15.05 -11.55
N LEU A 410 2.64 13.82 -11.40
CA LEU A 410 3.63 13.25 -12.30
C LEU A 410 3.14 11.92 -12.87
N MET A 411 2.74 11.91 -14.14
CA MET A 411 2.51 10.67 -14.88
C MET A 411 3.80 10.21 -15.54
N GLY A 412 4.05 8.90 -15.52
CA GLY A 412 5.11 8.26 -16.32
C GLY A 412 4.85 8.40 -17.83
N ALA A 413 5.91 8.26 -18.63
CA ALA A 413 5.82 8.24 -20.08
C ALA A 413 4.79 7.20 -20.59
N ARG A 414 3.92 7.62 -21.51
CA ARG A 414 2.93 6.75 -22.17
C ARG A 414 1.92 6.11 -21.22
N GLU A 415 1.72 6.64 -20.01
CA GLU A 415 0.66 6.16 -19.12
C GLU A 415 -0.70 6.72 -19.53
N LYS A 416 -1.77 6.02 -19.17
CA LYS A 416 -3.15 6.41 -19.50
C LYS A 416 -4.00 6.49 -18.25
N LEU A 417 -4.64 7.64 -18.04
CA LEU A 417 -5.49 7.91 -16.89
C LEU A 417 -6.95 8.04 -17.31
N LEU A 418 -7.83 7.32 -16.62
CA LEU A 418 -9.29 7.43 -16.77
C LEU A 418 -9.92 7.90 -15.46
N THR A 419 -10.81 8.89 -15.54
CA THR A 419 -11.68 9.29 -14.43
C THR A 419 -13.12 8.90 -14.72
N LEU A 420 -13.73 8.12 -13.83
CA LEU A 420 -15.11 7.59 -13.97
C LEU A 420 -16.20 8.64 -13.67
N GLY A 421 -15.85 9.93 -13.63
CA GLY A 421 -16.72 11.07 -13.42
C GLY A 421 -16.01 12.34 -13.86
N SER A 422 -16.25 13.46 -13.19
CA SER A 422 -15.52 14.70 -13.44
C SER A 422 -14.18 14.70 -12.71
N LEU A 423 -13.12 15.24 -13.33
CA LEU A 423 -11.83 15.44 -12.71
C LEU A 423 -11.62 16.90 -12.37
N LYS A 424 -11.20 17.17 -11.13
CA LYS A 424 -10.64 18.45 -10.72
C LYS A 424 -9.26 18.26 -10.12
N ALA A 425 -8.22 18.55 -10.90
CA ALA A 425 -6.83 18.40 -10.50
C ALA A 425 -6.16 19.78 -10.34
N ASN A 426 -5.58 20.08 -9.17
CA ASN A 426 -4.98 21.39 -8.88
C ASN A 426 -3.59 21.25 -8.23
N GLY A 427 -2.71 22.20 -8.54
CA GLY A 427 -1.37 22.28 -7.97
C GLY A 427 -0.47 23.29 -8.67
N SER A 428 0.84 23.18 -8.46
CA SER A 428 1.83 24.05 -9.08
C SER A 428 2.32 23.50 -10.41
N PHE A 429 2.66 22.21 -10.48
CA PHE A 429 3.21 21.58 -11.67
C PHE A 429 2.52 20.25 -12.01
N ALA A 430 2.20 20.03 -13.29
CA ALA A 430 1.74 18.75 -13.78
C ALA A 430 2.56 18.28 -14.99
N ARG A 431 2.93 17.01 -14.97
CA ARG A 431 3.47 16.25 -16.10
C ARG A 431 2.42 15.22 -16.50
N LEU A 432 1.77 15.44 -17.64
CA LEU A 432 0.59 14.71 -18.06
C LEU A 432 0.84 13.94 -19.35
N SER A 433 0.19 12.79 -19.47
CA SER A 433 0.09 12.02 -20.70
C SER A 433 -1.39 11.86 -21.05
N ASP A 434 -1.75 10.78 -21.73
CA ASP A 434 -3.11 10.47 -22.15
C ASP A 434 -4.09 10.49 -20.96
N MET A 435 -5.18 11.27 -21.10
CA MET A 435 -6.21 11.40 -20.05
C MET A 435 -7.62 11.38 -20.64
N ALA A 436 -8.51 10.69 -19.95
CA ALA A 436 -9.93 10.69 -20.26
C ALA A 436 -10.77 10.90 -18.99
N THR A 437 -11.89 11.61 -19.13
CA THR A 437 -12.91 11.79 -18.09
C THR A 437 -14.30 11.58 -18.67
N ILE A 438 -15.17 10.90 -17.92
CA ILE A 438 -16.59 10.78 -18.29
C ILE A 438 -17.33 12.11 -18.13
N GLY A 439 -16.98 12.89 -17.10
CA GLY A 439 -17.54 14.22 -16.85
C GLY A 439 -16.64 15.34 -17.34
N ASP A 440 -16.65 16.45 -16.59
CA ASP A 440 -15.79 17.60 -16.87
C ASP A 440 -14.31 17.29 -16.56
N MET A 441 -13.39 17.90 -17.31
CA MET A 441 -11.96 17.84 -17.03
C MET A 441 -11.43 19.23 -16.67
N GLN A 442 -11.10 19.44 -15.40
CA GLN A 442 -10.43 20.64 -14.92
C GLN A 442 -9.01 20.34 -14.44
N VAL A 443 -8.02 20.92 -15.11
CA VAL A 443 -6.58 20.81 -14.79
C VAL A 443 -6.06 22.18 -14.38
N GLY A 444 -6.32 22.58 -13.14
CA GLY A 444 -5.91 23.86 -12.55
C GLY A 444 -4.46 23.90 -12.06
N TYR A 445 -3.49 23.51 -12.90
CA TYR A 445 -2.06 23.61 -12.59
C TYR A 445 -1.43 24.87 -13.20
N ASN A 446 -0.52 25.51 -12.47
CA ASN A 446 0.17 26.72 -12.95
C ASN A 446 1.09 26.43 -14.15
N GLN A 447 1.70 25.24 -14.16
CA GLN A 447 2.60 24.79 -15.22
C GLN A 447 2.22 23.37 -15.63
N VAL A 448 1.87 23.18 -16.90
CA VAL A 448 1.56 21.87 -17.46
C VAL A 448 2.61 21.50 -18.52
N THR A 449 3.24 20.34 -18.36
CA THR A 449 4.06 19.67 -19.36
C THR A 449 3.28 18.50 -19.94
N ILE A 450 3.06 18.49 -21.25
CA ILE A 450 2.44 17.35 -21.94
C ILE A 450 3.53 16.44 -22.51
N LEU A 451 3.44 15.15 -22.23
CA LEU A 451 4.30 14.11 -22.76
C LEU A 451 3.79 13.66 -24.12
N LEU A 452 4.45 14.10 -25.19
CA LEU A 452 4.10 13.70 -26.54
C LEU A 452 4.61 12.28 -26.80
N ARG A 453 3.71 11.31 -26.85
CA ARG A 453 4.04 9.95 -27.27
C ARG A 453 4.15 9.82 -28.79
N GLU A 454 4.89 8.81 -29.21
CA GLU A 454 4.90 8.38 -30.59
C GLU A 454 3.58 7.71 -31.00
N GLN A 455 3.44 7.54 -32.30
CA GLN A 455 2.35 6.80 -32.90
C GLN A 455 2.30 5.35 -32.39
N ALA A 456 1.12 4.90 -31.99
CA ALA A 456 0.89 3.57 -31.43
C ALA A 456 -0.37 2.93 -32.01
N LEU A 457 -0.41 1.59 -32.00
CA LEU A 457 -1.63 0.86 -32.35
C LEU A 457 -2.57 0.87 -31.14
N VAL A 458 -3.81 1.29 -31.37
CA VAL A 458 -4.91 1.24 -30.40
C VAL A 458 -6.04 0.40 -30.98
N PHE A 459 -6.83 -0.26 -30.15
CA PHE A 459 -7.92 -1.13 -30.63
C PHE A 459 -9.22 -0.36 -30.76
N ASP A 460 -9.80 -0.32 -31.95
CA ASP A 460 -11.11 0.26 -32.17
C ASP A 460 -12.22 -0.78 -31.93
N PRO A 461 -13.15 -0.62 -30.95
CA PRO A 461 -14.21 -1.57 -30.65
C PRO A 461 -15.40 -1.41 -31.60
N THR A 462 -15.51 -0.29 -32.32
CA THR A 462 -16.53 -0.09 -33.35
C THR A 462 -16.21 -0.95 -34.56
N THR A 463 -14.96 -0.95 -35.01
CA THR A 463 -14.51 -1.77 -36.13
C THR A 463 -13.91 -3.11 -35.73
N GLN A 464 -13.60 -3.30 -34.44
CA GLN A 464 -12.85 -4.44 -33.89
C GLN A 464 -11.48 -4.65 -34.53
N LEU A 465 -10.83 -3.56 -34.96
CA LEU A 465 -9.53 -3.58 -35.63
C LEU A 465 -8.53 -2.72 -34.86
N ALA A 466 -7.24 -3.07 -34.97
CA ALA A 466 -6.19 -2.18 -34.54
C ALA A 466 -6.07 -1.00 -35.52
N ILE A 467 -6.28 0.21 -35.00
CA ILE A 467 -6.08 1.46 -35.72
C ILE A 467 -4.84 2.16 -35.20
N LEU A 468 -4.30 3.05 -36.01
CA LEU A 468 -3.09 3.77 -35.72
C LEU A 468 -3.46 5.13 -35.14
N ASP A 469 -3.03 5.38 -33.91
CA ASP A 469 -3.24 6.63 -33.21
C ASP A 469 -1.91 7.37 -33.06
N VAL A 470 -1.93 8.68 -33.30
CA VAL A 470 -0.77 9.47 -33.69
C VAL A 470 -0.36 10.51 -32.66
N ALA A 471 -1.18 10.76 -31.63
CA ALA A 471 -1.00 11.89 -30.72
C ALA A 471 -1.16 11.46 -29.25
N THR A 472 -0.94 12.42 -28.35
CA THR A 472 -1.35 12.29 -26.94
C THR A 472 -2.72 12.92 -26.80
N ASP A 473 -3.65 12.22 -26.18
CA ASP A 473 -5.07 12.55 -26.21
C ASP A 473 -5.60 12.97 -24.85
N PHE A 474 -6.36 14.06 -24.86
CA PHE A 474 -7.14 14.55 -23.72
C PHE A 474 -8.62 14.55 -24.09
N VAL A 475 -9.41 13.82 -23.32
CA VAL A 475 -10.82 13.55 -23.65
C VAL A 475 -11.72 13.87 -22.46
N SER A 476 -12.75 14.67 -22.68
CA SER A 476 -13.77 14.97 -21.66
C SER A 476 -15.17 14.74 -22.19
N GLY A 477 -16.09 14.31 -21.31
CA GLY A 477 -17.52 14.20 -21.62
C GLY A 477 -18.36 15.40 -21.27
N GLY A 478 -17.74 16.40 -20.67
CA GLY A 478 -18.34 17.69 -20.44
C GLY A 478 -17.41 18.80 -20.89
N ALA A 479 -17.28 19.81 -20.04
CA ALA A 479 -16.39 20.93 -20.27
C ALA A 479 -14.95 20.54 -19.98
N MET A 480 -14.03 21.18 -20.71
CA MET A 480 -12.60 21.04 -20.48
C MET A 480 -11.97 22.40 -20.18
N ASP A 481 -11.28 22.48 -19.05
CA ASP A 481 -10.56 23.65 -18.57
C ASP A 481 -9.14 23.25 -18.16
N PHE A 482 -8.16 23.67 -18.96
CA PHE A 482 -6.74 23.43 -18.72
C PHE A 482 -6.06 24.72 -18.28
N GLY A 483 -5.20 24.56 -17.28
CA GLY A 483 -4.19 25.54 -16.89
C GLY A 483 -3.21 25.81 -18.03
N THR A 484 -2.18 26.60 -17.75
CA THR A 484 -1.23 27.01 -18.80
C THR A 484 -0.32 25.84 -19.18
N ILE A 485 -0.46 25.36 -20.41
CA ILE A 485 0.51 24.43 -21.02
C ILE A 485 1.79 25.23 -21.30
N THR A 486 2.84 24.89 -20.56
CA THR A 486 4.13 25.59 -20.59
C THR A 486 5.20 24.86 -21.38
N ALA A 487 5.06 23.55 -21.57
CA ALA A 487 6.01 22.75 -22.34
C ALA A 487 5.35 21.55 -23.01
N LEU A 488 5.88 21.18 -24.18
CA LEU A 488 5.65 19.90 -24.83
C LEU A 488 6.96 19.10 -24.77
N GLN A 489 6.91 17.89 -24.24
CA GLN A 489 8.07 17.01 -24.10
C GLN A 489 7.92 15.80 -25.04
N PRO A 490 8.67 15.76 -26.17
CA PRO A 490 8.72 14.58 -27.03
C PRO A 490 9.32 13.36 -26.30
N LEU A 491 8.61 12.22 -26.35
CA LEU A 491 9.10 10.93 -25.87
C LEU A 491 9.79 10.11 -26.97
N GLY A 492 9.65 10.53 -28.24
CA GLY A 492 10.16 9.84 -29.43
C GLY A 492 10.52 10.79 -30.58
N LEU A 493 10.96 10.22 -31.70
CA LEU A 493 11.40 11.00 -32.89
C LEU A 493 10.25 11.45 -33.80
N LEU A 494 9.13 10.72 -33.80
CA LEU A 494 7.94 11.00 -34.59
C LEU A 494 6.77 11.13 -33.62
N VAL A 495 6.48 12.36 -33.22
CA VAL A 495 5.38 12.71 -32.33
C VAL A 495 4.51 13.74 -33.02
N ALA A 496 3.19 13.65 -32.82
CA ALA A 496 2.25 14.68 -33.27
C ALA A 496 1.97 15.68 -32.14
N ASP A 497 1.33 16.79 -32.50
CA ASP A 497 0.76 17.72 -31.54
C ASP A 497 -0.35 17.02 -30.73
N PRO A 498 -0.58 17.41 -29.47
CA PRO A 498 -1.61 16.79 -28.65
C PRO A 498 -3.01 17.14 -29.14
N GLU A 499 -3.93 16.21 -28.90
CA GLU A 499 -5.33 16.30 -29.30
C GLU A 499 -6.25 16.48 -28.10
N PHE A 500 -7.18 17.43 -28.19
CA PHE A 500 -8.20 17.70 -27.19
C PHE A 500 -9.59 17.49 -27.79
N SER A 501 -10.36 16.60 -27.16
CA SER A 501 -11.69 16.20 -27.62
C SER A 501 -12.75 16.42 -26.54
N LEU A 502 -13.87 17.07 -26.91
CA LEU A 502 -15.01 17.34 -26.04
C LEU A 502 -16.33 17.52 -26.83
N PRO A 503 -17.51 17.36 -26.20
CA PRO A 503 -18.78 17.61 -26.85
C PRO A 503 -19.10 19.10 -26.98
N GLY A 504 -19.51 19.52 -28.19
CA GLY A 504 -20.23 20.77 -28.43
C GLY A 504 -19.55 22.08 -28.03
N GLY A 505 -18.21 22.16 -27.97
CA GLY A 505 -17.51 23.36 -27.52
C GLY A 505 -16.04 23.48 -27.88
N ASP A 506 -15.45 24.64 -27.56
CA ASP A 506 -14.00 24.87 -27.55
C ASP A 506 -13.48 24.57 -26.13
N PRO A 507 -12.43 23.76 -25.95
CA PRO A 507 -11.87 23.58 -24.62
C PRO A 507 -11.17 24.88 -24.20
N SER A 508 -11.27 25.22 -22.92
CA SER A 508 -10.53 26.34 -22.33
C SER A 508 -9.09 25.90 -22.11
N VAL A 509 -8.27 25.94 -23.16
CA VAL A 509 -6.84 25.60 -23.09
C VAL A 509 -6.01 26.86 -23.29
N THR A 510 -5.25 27.24 -22.26
CA THR A 510 -4.24 28.29 -22.37
C THR A 510 -2.88 27.66 -22.61
N SER A 511 -2.10 28.15 -23.58
CA SER A 511 -0.79 27.57 -23.85
C SER A 511 0.23 28.59 -24.36
N ASN A 512 1.47 28.39 -23.93
CA ASN A 512 2.67 29.05 -24.44
C ASN A 512 3.56 28.09 -25.27
N ALA A 513 3.12 26.85 -25.48
CA ALA A 513 4.03 25.73 -25.74
C ALA A 513 3.93 25.05 -27.12
N GLY A 514 3.08 25.51 -28.04
CA GLY A 514 2.96 24.89 -29.37
C GLY A 514 1.56 24.97 -29.95
N PHE A 515 1.29 24.16 -30.96
CA PHE A 515 -0.03 24.01 -31.58
C PHE A 515 -0.80 22.84 -30.96
N PHE A 516 -2.12 22.88 -31.07
CA PHE A 516 -3.03 21.87 -30.53
C PHE A 516 -4.11 21.56 -31.54
N LEU A 517 -4.52 20.30 -31.56
CA LEU A 517 -5.68 19.85 -32.33
C LEU A 517 -6.90 19.85 -31.42
N PHE A 518 -7.97 20.50 -31.86
CA PHE A 518 -9.25 20.56 -31.14
C PHE A 518 -10.31 19.84 -31.95
N LYS A 519 -10.94 18.82 -31.37
CA LYS A 519 -12.09 18.12 -31.96
C LYS A 519 -13.32 18.40 -31.11
N SER A 520 -14.28 19.12 -31.70
CA SER A 520 -15.63 19.27 -31.17
C SER A 520 -16.54 18.25 -31.83
N LEU A 521 -17.20 17.41 -31.04
CA LEU A 521 -18.15 16.41 -31.52
C LEU A 521 -19.60 16.83 -31.21
N GLU A 522 -20.58 16.38 -32.00
CA GLU A 522 -21.87 17.09 -32.15
C GLU A 522 -22.82 17.01 -30.94
N GLU A 523 -22.69 16.07 -29.99
CA GLU A 523 -23.56 16.01 -28.79
C GLU A 523 -22.89 15.29 -27.58
N PRO A 524 -23.15 15.71 -26.33
CA PRO A 524 -22.73 14.97 -25.14
C PRO A 524 -23.42 13.60 -25.06
N VAL A 525 -22.69 12.54 -24.66
CA VAL A 525 -23.26 11.20 -24.59
C VAL A 525 -24.12 11.01 -23.35
N VAL A 526 -25.43 10.97 -23.58
CA VAL A 526 -26.43 10.62 -22.58
C VAL A 526 -26.54 9.08 -22.55
N ASN A 527 -26.02 8.46 -21.49
CA ASN A 527 -25.96 7.00 -21.22
C ASN A 527 -24.79 6.25 -21.90
N LEU A 528 -23.63 6.24 -21.23
CA LEU A 528 -22.43 5.46 -21.61
C LEU A 528 -22.54 3.94 -21.45
N VAL A 529 -23.71 3.45 -21.02
CA VAL A 529 -24.05 2.02 -21.02
C VAL A 529 -25.21 1.82 -21.98
N VAL A 530 -24.92 1.37 -23.20
CA VAL A 530 -25.95 1.09 -24.22
C VAL A 530 -26.22 -0.41 -24.24
N ASN A 531 -27.44 -0.82 -23.86
CA ASN A 531 -27.95 -2.19 -24.05
C ASN A 531 -27.08 -3.34 -23.48
N ASN A 532 -26.63 -3.28 -22.22
CA ASN A 532 -25.72 -4.28 -21.62
C ASN A 532 -24.34 -4.40 -22.30
N THR A 533 -24.03 -3.54 -23.28
CA THR A 533 -22.68 -3.37 -23.81
C THR A 533 -22.02 -2.22 -23.06
N VAL A 534 -21.02 -2.56 -22.26
CA VAL A 534 -20.17 -1.58 -21.59
C VAL A 534 -19.30 -0.92 -22.67
N LEU A 535 -19.58 0.34 -23.00
CA LEU A 535 -18.76 1.12 -23.96
C LEU A 535 -17.41 1.56 -23.35
N LEU A 536 -17.32 1.54 -22.02
CA LEU A 536 -16.13 1.87 -21.24
C LEU A 536 -15.84 0.74 -20.27
N ASP A 537 -15.15 -0.32 -20.70
CA ASP A 537 -14.61 -1.25 -19.72
C ASP A 537 -13.23 -0.73 -19.31
N PRO A 538 -13.02 -0.27 -18.07
CA PRO A 538 -11.70 0.13 -17.60
C PRO A 538 -10.66 -1.01 -17.68
N ARG A 539 -11.10 -2.27 -17.88
CA ARG A 539 -10.27 -3.46 -17.98
C ARG A 539 -10.34 -4.20 -19.33
N ALA A 540 -11.28 -3.86 -20.21
CA ALA A 540 -11.48 -4.61 -21.44
C ALA A 540 -11.34 -3.79 -22.72
N ASP A 541 -11.40 -4.55 -23.79
CA ASP A 541 -10.54 -4.47 -24.94
C ASP A 541 -11.04 -3.44 -25.97
N GLY A 542 -10.73 -2.16 -25.68
CA GLY A 542 -10.39 -1.02 -26.55
C GLY A 542 -11.46 0.06 -26.84
N PRO A 543 -11.12 1.26 -27.36
CA PRO A 543 -9.79 1.86 -27.48
C PRO A 543 -9.44 2.69 -26.24
N SER A 544 -8.18 3.01 -26.14
CA SER A 544 -7.60 3.80 -25.07
C SER A 544 -7.45 5.27 -25.45
N ASN A 545 -8.58 5.91 -25.78
CA ASN A 545 -8.86 7.35 -25.80
C ASN A 545 -9.62 7.80 -27.06
N THR A 546 -9.31 7.28 -28.25
CA THR A 546 -9.96 7.71 -29.52
C THR A 546 -11.46 7.44 -29.55
N ASN A 547 -11.89 6.22 -29.24
CA ASN A 547 -13.34 5.89 -29.19
C ASN A 547 -13.92 6.03 -27.79
N VAL A 548 -13.09 6.25 -26.76
CA VAL A 548 -13.55 6.94 -25.55
C VAL A 548 -14.00 8.34 -25.94
N ALA A 549 -13.25 9.07 -26.78
CA ALA A 549 -13.66 10.37 -27.30
C ALA A 549 -14.92 10.27 -28.17
N GLU A 550 -15.01 9.30 -29.08
CA GLU A 550 -16.22 9.09 -29.89
C GLU A 550 -17.45 8.68 -29.06
N ALA A 551 -17.27 7.83 -28.04
CA ALA A 551 -18.34 7.31 -27.19
C ALA A 551 -18.68 8.22 -25.99
N ILE A 552 -17.81 9.15 -25.63
CA ILE A 552 -18.07 10.19 -24.61
C ILE A 552 -18.65 11.44 -25.28
N ALA A 553 -18.20 11.78 -26.50
CA ALA A 553 -18.59 12.99 -27.20
C ALA A 553 -19.51 12.77 -28.44
N GLY A 554 -20.09 11.57 -28.58
CA GLY A 554 -21.35 11.36 -29.30
C GLY A 554 -21.24 11.36 -30.83
N ALA A 555 -20.41 10.48 -31.38
CA ALA A 555 -20.03 10.50 -32.79
C ALA A 555 -21.18 10.66 -33.82
N THR A 556 -21.15 11.80 -34.52
CA THR A 556 -21.21 11.84 -35.99
C THR A 556 -20.07 12.76 -36.46
N PRO A 557 -19.04 12.26 -37.17
CA PRO A 557 -18.05 13.12 -37.82
C PRO A 557 -18.71 13.86 -39.00
N ARG A 558 -18.45 15.15 -39.19
CA ARG A 558 -18.77 15.79 -40.48
C ARG A 558 -17.88 15.17 -41.54
N GLN A 559 -18.49 14.53 -42.54
CA GLN A 559 -17.82 13.69 -43.53
C GLN A 559 -17.02 14.46 -44.61
N ASP A 560 -16.79 15.76 -44.46
CA ASP A 560 -16.08 16.57 -45.47
C ASP A 560 -14.96 17.41 -44.84
N GLN A 561 -13.88 16.76 -44.41
CA GLN A 561 -12.58 17.44 -44.35
C GLN A 561 -11.51 16.58 -45.02
N ALA A 562 -11.23 16.94 -46.28
CA ALA A 562 -10.03 16.52 -46.96
C ALA A 562 -8.80 17.06 -46.22
N GLU A 563 -7.76 16.23 -46.22
CA GLU A 563 -6.48 16.32 -45.51
C GLU A 563 -5.67 17.65 -45.64
N PRO A 564 -4.65 17.83 -44.75
CA PRO A 564 -3.96 19.09 -44.39
C PRO A 564 -2.94 19.51 -45.49
N PRO A 565 -2.26 20.70 -45.54
CA PRO A 565 -1.41 21.25 -44.46
C PRO A 565 -0.95 22.76 -44.50
N VAL A 566 -0.19 23.17 -43.48
CA VAL A 566 0.85 24.25 -43.35
C VAL A 566 0.58 25.75 -43.68
N ALA A 567 1.18 26.56 -42.80
CA ALA A 567 1.95 27.80 -43.01
C ALA A 567 1.21 29.14 -43.14
N GLU A 568 1.71 30.10 -42.35
CA GLU A 568 1.61 31.53 -42.55
C GLU A 568 1.69 31.92 -44.04
N ALA A 569 0.53 32.18 -44.61
CA ALA A 569 0.38 33.24 -45.59
C ALA A 569 -0.71 34.14 -45.02
N THR A 570 -0.46 35.44 -44.95
CA THR A 570 -1.53 36.44 -44.73
C THR A 570 -2.71 36.09 -45.64
N LEU A 571 -3.74 35.49 -45.08
CA LEU A 571 -4.96 35.11 -45.78
C LEU A 571 -5.60 36.41 -46.29
N ASN A 572 -5.87 36.46 -47.59
CA ASN A 572 -6.56 37.61 -48.15
C ASN A 572 -8.04 37.61 -47.68
N GLN A 573 -8.68 38.78 -47.70
CA GLN A 573 -10.05 38.96 -47.20
C GLN A 573 -11.05 37.99 -47.85
N ALA A 574 -10.85 37.63 -49.14
CA ALA A 574 -11.69 36.68 -49.83
C ALA A 574 -11.62 35.25 -49.25
N ALA A 575 -10.46 34.84 -48.72
CA ALA A 575 -10.32 33.57 -48.02
C ALA A 575 -10.97 33.61 -46.63
N LEU A 576 -10.88 34.73 -45.92
CA LEU A 576 -11.58 34.93 -44.64
C LEU A 576 -13.11 34.91 -44.82
N ASP A 577 -13.62 35.54 -45.88
CA ASP A 577 -15.06 35.56 -46.19
C ASP A 577 -15.57 34.17 -46.61
N ALA A 578 -14.75 33.38 -47.32
CA ALA A 578 -15.06 31.99 -47.67
C ALA A 578 -15.09 31.07 -46.42
N LEU A 579 -14.18 31.28 -45.48
CA LEU A 579 -14.13 30.56 -44.21
C LEU A 579 -15.33 30.92 -43.31
N ALA A 580 -15.72 32.19 -43.27
CA ALA A 580 -16.92 32.66 -42.57
C ALA A 580 -18.21 32.06 -43.15
N THR A 581 -18.27 31.88 -44.48
CA THR A 581 -19.39 31.21 -45.17
C THR A 581 -19.48 29.73 -44.81
N LEU A 582 -18.35 29.11 -44.47
CA LEU A 582 -18.25 27.71 -44.01
C LEU A 582 -18.33 27.57 -42.48
N GLN A 583 -18.61 28.66 -41.76
CA GLN A 583 -18.61 28.73 -40.29
C GLN A 583 -17.28 28.31 -39.63
N ILE A 584 -16.16 28.45 -40.33
CA ILE A 584 -14.83 28.14 -39.81
C ILE A 584 -14.24 29.41 -39.18
N VAL A 585 -13.93 29.36 -37.89
CA VAL A 585 -13.31 30.47 -37.15
C VAL A 585 -11.81 30.19 -37.00
N ILE A 586 -10.98 31.09 -37.55
CA ILE A 586 -9.53 31.09 -37.29
C ILE A 586 -9.25 32.02 -36.11
N LYS A 587 -8.69 31.50 -35.01
CA LYS A 587 -8.21 32.32 -33.89
C LYS A 587 -6.69 32.33 -33.89
N THR A 588 -6.08 33.51 -33.95
CA THR A 588 -4.65 33.71 -33.66
C THR A 588 -4.44 33.79 -32.14
N PRO A 589 -3.26 33.40 -31.62
CA PRO A 589 -3.04 33.19 -30.18
C PRO A 589 -3.11 34.45 -29.32
N ASP A 590 -3.15 35.63 -29.93
CA ASP A 590 -3.01 36.89 -29.23
C ASP A 590 -4.28 37.71 -29.46
N GLN A 591 -5.21 37.72 -28.50
CA GLN A 591 -6.02 38.88 -28.02
C GLN A 591 -7.27 38.39 -27.24
N PRO A 592 -7.53 38.91 -26.02
CA PRO A 592 -8.71 38.55 -25.24
C PRO A 592 -9.97 39.31 -25.72
N GLY A 593 -10.96 38.53 -26.18
CA GLY A 593 -12.37 38.94 -26.26
C GLY A 593 -12.74 39.93 -27.35
N TYR A 594 -13.42 39.44 -28.41
CA TYR A 594 -14.53 40.15 -29.06
C TYR A 594 -15.42 39.13 -29.80
N LEU A 595 -16.72 39.13 -29.48
CA LEU A 595 -17.76 38.70 -30.41
C LEU A 595 -17.84 39.77 -31.50
N LEU A 596 -17.61 39.39 -32.76
CA LEU A 596 -17.86 40.28 -33.89
C LEU A 596 -19.38 40.29 -34.14
N ASP A 597 -20.00 41.43 -33.84
CA ASP A 597 -21.39 41.74 -34.19
C ASP A 597 -21.50 41.76 -35.73
N LEU A 598 -22.41 40.97 -36.30
CA LEU A 598 -22.63 40.93 -37.75
C LEU A 598 -23.30 42.23 -38.21
N PRO A 599 -22.88 42.83 -39.33
CA PRO A 599 -23.51 44.05 -39.83
C PRO A 599 -24.96 43.77 -40.27
N GLU A 600 -25.86 44.65 -39.85
CA GLU A 600 -27.25 44.73 -40.32
C GLU A 600 -27.31 44.64 -41.86
N VAL A 601 -28.06 43.66 -42.36
CA VAL A 601 -28.32 43.51 -43.79
C VAL A 601 -29.14 44.72 -44.26
N ALA A 602 -28.53 45.55 -45.09
CA ALA A 602 -29.23 46.60 -45.82
C ALA A 602 -30.27 45.97 -46.75
N THR A 603 -31.56 46.10 -46.40
CA THR A 603 -32.66 45.84 -47.32
C THR A 603 -32.78 47.01 -48.31
N THR A 604 -32.48 46.78 -49.58
CA THR A 604 -33.04 47.57 -50.69
C THR A 604 -34.17 46.79 -51.34
N GLY A 605 -35.36 47.39 -51.29
CA GLY A 605 -36.64 46.87 -51.73
C GLY A 605 -37.74 47.62 -51.01
#